data_AF-A0A7J0E415-F1
#
_entry.id   AF-A0A7J0E415-F1
#
_cell.length_a   1.000
_cell.length_b   1.000
_cell.length_c   1.000
_cell.angle_alpha   90.00
_cell.angle_beta   90.00
_cell.angle_gamma   90.00
#
_symmetry.space_group_name_H-M   'P 1'
#
loop_
_entity.id
_entity.type
_entity.pdbx_description
1 polymer ?
#
loop_
_entity_poly.entity_id
_entity_poly.type
_entity_poly.pdbx_seq_one_letter_code
_entity_poly.pdbx_strand_id
1 'polypeptide(L)'
;MGIVFTRLFPSLFGNKEARILVLGLDNAGKTTILSIGFNVETVQYNNIKFQVWDLGGQTSIRPYWRCYFPNTQAIIYVVDSSDTDRLVIAKDEFHAILEDLPGAVDAAVVTEALELHKIKNRQWAIFKTSAIKGEGLFEGLDW
;
A
#
# COMPACT_ATOMS: atom_id res chain seq x y z
N MET A 1 56.15 -0.75 8.11
CA MET A 1 55.40 -1.90 7.57
C MET A 1 54.46 -2.37 8.67
N GLY A 2 53.17 -2.07 8.72
CA GLY A 2 52.26 -1.61 7.68
C GLY A 2 51.21 -0.61 8.17
N ILE A 3 50.47 -0.16 7.18
CA ILE A 3 49.60 1.01 7.08
C ILE A 3 48.15 0.49 7.06
N VAL A 4 47.27 1.13 7.84
CA VAL A 4 45.84 1.42 7.55
C VAL A 4 44.82 0.25 7.48
N PHE A 5 43.79 0.30 8.33
CA PHE A 5 42.40 0.62 7.93
C PHE A 5 41.51 0.85 9.18
N THR A 6 41.32 2.12 9.51
CA THR A 6 40.04 2.83 9.81
C THR A 6 38.92 2.01 10.48
N ARG A 7 38.48 2.29 11.71
CA ARG A 7 37.51 3.36 12.06
C ARG A 7 36.37 3.61 11.04
N LEU A 8 35.84 2.61 10.33
CA LEU A 8 34.64 2.71 9.48
C LEU A 8 33.96 1.33 9.53
N PHE A 9 32.85 1.11 10.22
CA PHE A 9 31.51 1.19 9.61
C PHE A 9 30.41 1.19 10.68
N PRO A 10 30.01 2.34 11.23
CA PRO A 10 28.60 2.60 11.48
C PRO A 10 28.02 3.13 10.15
N SER A 11 26.96 2.50 9.62
CA SER A 11 26.27 2.87 8.36
C SER A 11 26.74 2.17 7.07
N LEU A 12 26.48 0.86 6.96
CA LEU A 12 26.29 0.19 5.66
C LEU A 12 24.83 -0.15 5.36
N PHE A 13 23.90 0.30 6.20
CA PHE A 13 22.50 0.38 5.83
C PHE A 13 22.27 1.76 5.23
N GLY A 14 22.58 1.90 3.94
CA GLY A 14 22.12 3.05 3.16
C GLY A 14 20.61 3.21 3.34
N ASN A 15 20.12 4.45 3.25
CA ASN A 15 18.69 4.76 3.31
C ASN A 15 17.93 3.79 2.41
N LYS A 16 17.13 2.90 2.99
CA LYS A 16 16.30 1.97 2.22
C LYS A 16 15.11 2.77 1.73
N GLU A 17 14.97 2.93 0.42
CA GLU A 17 13.76 3.54 -0.13
C GLU A 17 12.71 2.44 -0.34
N ALA A 18 11.52 2.65 0.21
CA ALA A 18 10.37 1.79 -0.01
C ALA A 18 9.30 2.61 -0.73
N ARG A 19 8.90 2.16 -1.91
CA ARG A 19 7.78 2.69 -2.67
C ARG A 19 6.50 1.98 -2.24
N ILE A 20 5.56 2.76 -1.76
CA ILE A 20 4.21 2.33 -1.42
C ILE A 20 3.23 3.00 -2.37
N LEU A 21 2.33 2.23 -2.98
CA LEU A 21 1.23 2.78 -3.76
C LEU A 21 -0.04 2.81 -2.91
N VAL A 22 -0.77 3.92 -2.93
CA VAL A 22 -2.10 4.01 -2.35
C VAL A 22 -3.11 4.00 -3.48
N LEU A 23 -3.89 2.92 -3.53
CA LEU A 23 -4.89 2.64 -4.56
C LEU A 23 -6.28 2.52 -3.93
N GLY A 24 -7.32 2.57 -4.76
CA GLY A 24 -8.70 2.53 -4.32
C GLY A 24 -9.58 3.46 -5.15
N LEU A 25 -10.89 3.28 -5.06
CA LEU A 25 -11.85 4.07 -5.84
C LEU A 25 -11.75 5.56 -5.53
N ASP A 26 -12.24 6.39 -6.45
CA ASP A 26 -12.43 7.81 -6.20
C ASP A 26 -13.30 8.02 -4.96
N ASN A 27 -12.99 9.06 -4.19
CA ASN A 27 -13.62 9.35 -2.90
C ASN A 27 -13.44 8.30 -1.79
N ALA A 28 -12.65 7.23 -1.99
CA ALA A 28 -12.47 6.21 -0.95
C ALA A 28 -11.75 6.66 0.34
N GLY A 29 -11.18 7.88 0.36
CA GLY A 29 -10.46 8.42 1.52
C GLY A 29 -8.92 8.33 1.45
N LYS A 30 -8.34 8.00 0.29
CA LYS A 30 -6.88 7.92 0.06
C LYS A 30 -6.12 9.17 0.50
N THR A 31 -6.50 10.34 -0.04
CA THR A 31 -5.83 11.62 0.27
C THR A 31 -5.97 11.99 1.75
N THR A 32 -7.09 11.63 2.39
CA THR A 32 -7.31 11.83 3.83
C THR A 32 -6.37 10.94 4.66
N ILE A 33 -6.22 9.67 4.28
CA ILE A 33 -5.25 8.75 4.90
C ILE A 33 -3.82 9.28 4.76
N LEU A 34 -3.46 9.82 3.59
CA LEU A 34 -2.14 10.40 3.37
C LEU A 34 -1.89 11.65 4.21
N SER A 35 -2.89 12.53 4.29
CA SER A 35 -2.76 13.79 5.03
C SER A 35 -2.67 13.59 6.54
N ILE A 36 -3.40 12.61 7.08
CA ILE A 36 -3.50 12.38 8.52
C ILE A 36 -2.55 11.27 9.00
N GLY A 37 -2.37 10.20 8.22
CA GLY A 37 -1.54 9.06 8.57
C GLY A 37 -0.07 9.17 8.14
N PHE A 38 0.23 9.98 7.13
CA PHE A 38 1.59 10.14 6.58
C PHE A 38 2.03 11.60 6.61
N ASN A 39 1.87 12.31 7.74
CA ASN A 39 2.36 13.70 7.91
C ASN A 39 3.66 13.92 7.11
N VAL A 40 3.74 15.00 6.33
CA VAL A 40 4.82 15.28 5.35
C VAL A 40 6.23 15.15 5.98
N GLU A 41 6.34 15.32 7.30
CA GLU A 41 7.56 15.15 8.08
C GLU A 41 7.99 13.68 8.30
N THR A 42 7.05 12.72 8.27
CA THR A 42 7.21 11.27 8.56
C THR A 42 7.48 10.39 7.34
N VAL A 43 7.78 10.98 6.18
CA VAL A 43 8.24 10.25 4.97
C VAL A 43 9.46 9.37 5.28
N GLN A 44 10.14 9.60 6.41
CA GLN A 44 11.05 8.64 7.03
C GLN A 44 10.44 8.06 8.32
N TYR A 45 10.10 6.76 8.29
CA TYR A 45 9.87 5.98 9.50
C TYR A 45 11.09 5.06 9.70
N ASN A 46 11.75 5.16 10.85
CA ASN A 46 13.06 4.57 11.11
C ASN A 46 14.13 5.04 10.09
N ASN A 47 14.73 4.08 9.34
CA ASN A 47 15.72 4.33 8.28
C ASN A 47 15.14 4.10 6.87
N ILE A 48 13.81 4.04 6.74
CA ILE A 48 13.13 3.78 5.48
C ILE A 48 12.48 5.06 4.98
N LYS A 49 12.81 5.47 3.76
CA LYS A 49 12.15 6.59 3.08
C LYS A 49 10.99 6.07 2.25
N PHE A 50 9.78 6.45 2.62
CA PHE A 50 8.55 6.04 1.96
C PHE A 50 8.23 6.93 0.77
N GLN A 51 8.24 6.39 -0.43
CA GLN A 51 7.68 7.09 -1.59
C GLN A 51 6.22 6.68 -1.73
N VAL A 52 5.31 7.55 -1.29
CA VAL A 52 3.88 7.28 -1.33
C VAL A 52 3.25 7.96 -2.55
N TRP A 53 2.57 7.18 -3.38
CA TRP A 53 1.89 7.69 -4.57
C TRP A 53 0.37 7.57 -4.41
N ASP A 54 -0.33 8.71 -4.40
CA ASP A 54 -1.79 8.77 -4.52
C ASP A 54 -2.17 8.70 -6.00
N LEU A 55 -2.64 7.54 -6.45
CA LEU A 55 -3.19 7.44 -7.80
C LEU A 55 -4.69 7.71 -7.72
N GLY A 56 -5.17 8.61 -8.58
CA GLY A 56 -6.61 8.88 -8.65
C GLY A 56 -7.41 7.59 -8.94
N GLY A 57 -8.65 7.56 -8.48
CA GLY A 57 -9.50 6.37 -8.54
C GLY A 57 -10.67 6.42 -9.51
N GLN A 58 -10.71 7.45 -10.37
CA GLN A 58 -11.76 7.57 -11.39
C GLN A 58 -11.63 6.45 -12.41
N THR A 59 -12.76 5.94 -12.91
CA THR A 59 -12.79 4.80 -13.84
C THR A 59 -11.83 4.94 -15.03
N SER A 60 -11.71 6.14 -15.60
CA SER A 60 -10.86 6.42 -16.76
C SER A 60 -9.36 6.25 -16.50
N ILE A 61 -8.91 6.35 -15.24
CA ILE A 61 -7.49 6.36 -14.90
C ILE A 61 -6.98 5.08 -14.22
N ARG A 62 -7.88 4.21 -13.76
CA ARG A 62 -7.52 2.91 -13.15
C ARG A 62 -6.67 2.02 -14.04
N PRO A 63 -6.88 1.96 -15.38
CA PRO A 63 -6.02 1.19 -16.27
C PRO A 63 -4.55 1.63 -16.27
N TYR A 64 -4.20 2.80 -15.73
CA TYR A 64 -2.82 3.27 -15.63
C TYR A 64 -2.13 2.88 -14.32
N TRP A 65 -2.85 2.32 -13.33
CA TRP A 65 -2.25 1.90 -12.05
C TRP A 65 -1.10 0.90 -12.25
N ARG A 66 -1.25 -0.03 -13.21
CA ARG A 66 -0.22 -1.02 -13.58
C ARG A 66 1.12 -0.42 -14.00
N CYS A 67 1.13 0.81 -14.50
CA CYS A 67 2.36 1.50 -14.87
C CYS A 67 3.23 1.84 -13.64
N TYR A 68 2.65 1.83 -12.44
CA TYR A 68 3.32 2.20 -11.19
C TYR A 68 3.74 0.98 -10.36
N PHE A 69 3.26 -0.23 -10.68
CA PHE A 69 3.61 -1.46 -9.95
C PHE A 69 5.11 -1.79 -9.95
N PRO A 70 5.89 -1.54 -11.02
CA PRO A 70 7.32 -1.81 -10.99
C PRO A 70 8.04 -1.10 -9.84
N ASN A 71 8.88 -1.85 -9.12
CA ASN A 71 9.64 -1.41 -7.94
C ASN A 71 8.77 -0.95 -6.75
N THR A 72 7.51 -1.38 -6.67
CA THR A 72 6.64 -1.17 -5.51
C THR A 72 6.81 -2.28 -4.48
N GLN A 73 7.02 -1.93 -3.22
CA GLN A 73 7.21 -2.87 -2.11
C GLN A 73 5.91 -3.22 -1.40
N ALA A 74 4.96 -2.27 -1.35
CA ALA A 74 3.66 -2.49 -0.74
C ALA A 74 2.56 -1.68 -1.44
N ILE A 75 1.32 -2.18 -1.37
CA ILE A 75 0.13 -1.50 -1.84
C ILE A 75 -0.81 -1.34 -0.65
N ILE A 76 -1.25 -0.11 -0.37
CA ILE A 76 -2.37 0.17 0.51
C ILE A 76 -3.59 0.32 -0.38
N TYR A 77 -4.55 -0.59 -0.25
CA TYR A 77 -5.81 -0.52 -0.97
C TYR A 77 -6.90 0.03 -0.04
N VAL A 78 -7.45 1.20 -0.40
CA VAL A 78 -8.42 1.93 0.42
C VAL A 78 -9.83 1.68 -0.10
N VAL A 79 -10.70 1.23 0.79
CA VAL A 79 -12.11 0.94 0.51
C VAL A 79 -12.99 1.82 1.39
N ASP A 80 -13.94 2.52 0.78
CA ASP A 80 -15.00 3.20 1.54
C ASP A 80 -16.02 2.18 2.03
N SER A 81 -15.98 1.88 3.32
CA SER A 81 -16.91 0.94 3.96
C SER A 81 -18.37 1.42 3.96
N SER A 82 -18.62 2.71 3.73
CA SER A 82 -19.98 3.27 3.69
C SER A 82 -20.61 3.20 2.29
N ASP A 83 -19.80 3.01 1.26
CA ASP A 83 -20.23 2.95 -0.13
C ASP A 83 -20.52 1.50 -0.56
N THR A 84 -21.63 0.96 -0.06
CA THR A 84 -22.03 -0.43 -0.30
C THR A 84 -22.26 -0.74 -1.78
N ASP A 85 -22.69 0.26 -2.55
CA ASP A 85 -23.01 0.11 -3.97
C ASP A 85 -21.76 -0.13 -4.81
N ARG A 86 -20.64 0.54 -4.45
CA ARG A 86 -19.37 0.42 -5.18
C ARG A 86 -18.42 -0.61 -4.60
N LEU A 87 -18.79 -1.34 -3.54
CA LEU A 87 -17.98 -2.44 -2.99
C LEU A 87 -17.64 -3.49 -4.05
N VAL A 88 -18.59 -3.83 -4.92
CA VAL A 88 -18.36 -4.81 -5.99
C VAL A 88 -17.30 -4.30 -6.97
N ILE A 89 -17.34 -3.01 -7.31
CA ILE A 89 -16.35 -2.37 -8.18
C ILE A 89 -14.98 -2.36 -7.49
N ALA A 90 -14.92 -1.96 -6.22
CA ALA A 90 -13.68 -1.95 -5.46
C ALA A 90 -13.05 -3.35 -5.41
N LYS A 91 -13.89 -4.37 -5.22
CA LYS A 91 -13.48 -5.76 -5.25
C LYS A 91 -12.89 -6.16 -6.60
N ASP A 92 -13.60 -5.90 -7.69
CA ASP A 92 -13.14 -6.28 -9.04
C ASP A 92 -11.82 -5.59 -9.41
N GLU A 93 -11.68 -4.31 -9.05
CA GLU A 93 -10.43 -3.55 -9.24
C GLU A 93 -9.29 -4.09 -8.37
N PHE A 94 -9.57 -4.48 -7.12
CA PHE A 94 -8.58 -5.12 -6.26
C PHE A 94 -8.11 -6.45 -6.85
N HIS A 95 -9.01 -7.26 -7.42
CA HIS A 95 -8.64 -8.48 -8.11
C HIS A 95 -7.76 -8.22 -9.33
N ALA A 96 -8.09 -7.24 -10.15
CA ALA A 96 -7.26 -6.86 -11.30
C ALA A 96 -5.84 -6.47 -10.88
N ILE A 97 -5.70 -5.73 -9.76
CA ILE A 97 -4.39 -5.41 -9.18
C ILE A 97 -3.62 -6.68 -8.79
N LEU A 98 -4.29 -7.66 -8.17
CA LEU A 98 -3.65 -8.90 -7.75
C LEU A 98 -3.20 -9.75 -8.94
N GLU A 99 -3.99 -9.80 -10.02
CA GLU A 99 -3.68 -10.52 -11.25
C GLU A 99 -2.46 -9.96 -12.00
N ASP A 100 -2.35 -8.63 -12.06
CA ASP A 100 -1.25 -7.93 -12.74
C ASP A 100 0.10 -8.03 -12.00
N LEU A 101 0.12 -8.54 -10.77
CA LEU A 101 1.34 -8.74 -9.99
C LEU A 101 1.89 -10.17 -10.20
N PRO A 102 3.18 -10.35 -10.55
CA PRO A 102 3.74 -11.66 -10.86
C PRO A 102 3.51 -12.68 -9.73
N GLY A 103 2.83 -13.79 -10.05
CA GLY A 103 2.48 -14.89 -9.12
C GLY A 103 0.98 -15.07 -8.80
N ALA A 104 0.06 -14.54 -9.60
CA ALA A 104 -1.39 -14.53 -9.34
C ALA A 104 -2.14 -15.79 -9.84
N VAL A 105 -3.31 -16.10 -9.24
CA VAL A 105 -4.20 -17.23 -9.58
C VAL A 105 -5.66 -16.74 -9.70
N ASP A 106 -6.45 -17.46 -10.50
CA ASP A 106 -7.80 -17.18 -11.04
C ASP A 106 -8.90 -16.72 -10.03
N ALA A 107 -9.73 -15.77 -10.48
CA ALA A 107 -10.56 -14.84 -9.69
C ALA A 107 -11.95 -15.36 -9.23
N ALA A 108 -12.44 -16.50 -9.73
CA ALA A 108 -13.79 -16.98 -9.43
C ALA A 108 -14.00 -17.48 -7.98
N VAL A 109 -12.95 -17.54 -7.16
CA VAL A 109 -12.91 -18.18 -5.83
C VAL A 109 -12.73 -17.16 -4.68
N VAL A 110 -12.59 -15.86 -4.96
CA VAL A 110 -11.99 -14.88 -4.01
C VAL A 110 -13.00 -13.88 -3.44
N THR A 111 -14.29 -14.22 -3.33
CA THR A 111 -15.29 -13.24 -2.91
C THR A 111 -15.94 -13.57 -1.57
N GLU A 112 -17.10 -14.20 -1.54
CA GLU A 112 -18.25 -13.96 -0.64
C GLU A 112 -18.50 -12.55 -0.08
N ALA A 113 -17.48 -11.74 0.21
CA ALA A 113 -17.40 -10.37 -0.34
C ALA A 113 -15.98 -9.93 -0.79
N LEU A 114 -14.89 -10.41 -0.16
CA LEU A 114 -13.46 -10.22 -0.54
C LEU A 114 -12.50 -11.36 -0.04
N GLU A 115 -13.01 -12.39 0.64
CA GLU A 115 -12.35 -13.68 1.02
C GLU A 115 -10.85 -13.71 1.39
N LEU A 116 -10.37 -12.72 2.15
CA LEU A 116 -8.94 -12.52 2.44
C LEU A 116 -8.25 -13.68 3.18
N HIS A 117 -9.00 -14.55 3.89
CA HIS A 117 -8.50 -15.71 4.64
C HIS A 117 -7.86 -16.84 3.79
N LYS A 118 -7.93 -16.76 2.46
CA LYS A 118 -7.34 -17.75 1.54
C LYS A 118 -5.98 -17.35 0.96
N ILE A 119 -5.50 -16.13 1.23
CA ILE A 119 -4.17 -15.68 0.83
C ILE A 119 -3.13 -16.38 1.72
N LYS A 120 -2.45 -17.40 1.18
CA LYS A 120 -1.46 -18.23 1.93
C LYS A 120 0.00 -17.88 1.64
N ASN A 121 0.27 -17.15 0.56
CA ASN A 121 1.63 -16.96 0.03
C ASN A 121 2.20 -15.56 0.29
N ARG A 122 1.44 -14.66 0.94
CA ARG A 122 1.84 -13.29 1.24
C ARG A 122 1.27 -12.85 2.58
N GLN A 123 2.01 -12.01 3.28
CA GLN A 123 1.50 -11.33 4.46
C GLN A 123 0.46 -10.30 4.01
N TRP A 124 -0.68 -10.24 4.68
CA TRP A 124 -1.67 -9.17 4.54
C TRP A 124 -2.33 -8.93 5.90
N ALA A 125 -2.86 -7.74 6.10
CA ALA A 125 -3.69 -7.42 7.25
C ALA A 125 -4.77 -6.40 6.85
N ILE A 126 -5.89 -6.44 7.55
CA ILE A 126 -6.97 -5.47 7.41
C ILE A 126 -7.01 -4.66 8.69
N PHE A 127 -7.01 -3.34 8.53
CA PHE A 127 -7.19 -2.41 9.63
C PHE A 127 -8.48 -1.66 9.42
N LYS A 128 -9.33 -1.65 10.44
CA LYS A 128 -10.45 -0.73 10.48
C LYS A 128 -9.88 0.64 10.78
N THR A 129 -10.06 1.58 9.86
CA THR A 129 -9.50 2.92 10.00
C THR A 129 -10.58 3.98 9.91
N SER A 130 -10.40 5.08 10.63
CA SER A 130 -11.14 6.31 10.40
C SER A 130 -10.14 7.36 9.94
N ALA A 131 -10.10 7.59 8.63
CA ALA A 131 -9.15 8.55 8.06
C ALA A 131 -9.27 9.94 8.70
N ILE A 132 -10.51 10.38 9.00
CA ILE A 132 -10.80 11.69 9.60
C ILE A 132 -10.32 11.79 11.06
N LYS A 133 -10.44 10.71 11.83
CA LYS A 133 -10.06 10.69 13.25
C LYS A 133 -8.61 10.24 13.49
N GLY A 134 -7.96 9.69 12.47
CA GLY A 134 -6.64 9.07 12.58
C GLY A 134 -6.63 7.69 13.26
N GLU A 135 -7.78 7.16 13.66
CA GLU A 135 -7.91 5.87 14.34
C GLU A 135 -7.55 4.71 13.38
N GLY A 136 -6.75 3.74 13.85
CA GLY A 136 -6.42 2.53 13.09
C GLY A 136 -5.30 2.70 12.04
N LEU A 137 -4.85 3.94 11.79
CA LEU A 137 -3.84 4.22 10.75
C LEU A 137 -2.44 3.79 11.19
N PHE A 138 -2.05 4.12 12.41
CA PHE A 138 -0.71 3.78 12.93
C PHE A 138 -0.54 2.27 13.08
N GLU A 139 -1.58 1.59 13.55
CA GLU A 139 -1.61 0.12 13.66
C GLU A 139 -1.41 -0.56 12.31
N GLY A 140 -1.94 0.04 11.23
CA GLY A 140 -1.76 -0.46 9.87
C GLY A 140 -0.39 -0.15 9.26
N LEU A 141 0.29 0.89 9.73
CA LEU A 141 1.64 1.25 9.29
C LEU A 141 2.74 0.48 10.03
N ASP A 142 2.47 0.06 11.27
CA ASP A 142 3.42 -0.70 12.11
C ASP A 142 3.51 -2.20 11.76
N TRP A 143 2.52 -2.74 11.06
CA TRP A 143 2.44 -4.16 10.66
C TRP A 143 3.35 -4.48 9.45
#